data_AF-A0A6V8Q2V9-F1
#
_entry.id   AF-A0A6V8Q2V9-F1
#
_cell.length_a   1.000
_cell.length_b   1.000
_cell.length_c   1.000
_cell.angle_alpha   90.00
_cell.angle_beta   90.00
_cell.angle_gamma   90.00
#
_symmetry.space_group_name_H-M   'P 1'
#
loop_
_entity.id
_entity.type
_entity.pdbx_description
1 polymer ?
#
loop_
_entity_poly.entity_id
_entity_poly.type
_entity_poly.pdbx_seq_one_letter_code
_entity_poly.pdbx_strand_id
1 'polypeptide(L)'
;MPVKRIERKIAERRKKKRRERLVRTITYISLLALIVLSAAALFRFLNSPFFHIRDVVFYGNQHYSDQELRRISGPFEDKNILLFDLNDIRKPLLKLPWIKEVGAEKARGMIIKVYIRERVPLAVLRGENYYYLLDESRRVLEVSSTEIDADLLAIRSDEEPGYEPGDVVVSKGVKDCLEVWQALDNELKKEIGFAEIRSNSFFYVTREGIKIKFGDARDLTEKTRVLLALLKEIKDQGQDVEYIDVSVYDYPVVKPKGEEG
;
A
#
# COMPACT_ATOMS: atom_id res chain seq x y z
N MET A 1 -38.79 49.21 74.50
CA MET A 1 -37.78 49.29 73.43
C MET A 1 -37.70 48.00 72.59
N PRO A 2 -38.67 47.70 71.70
CA PRO A 2 -38.67 46.48 70.88
C PRO A 2 -37.97 46.62 69.52
N VAL A 3 -38.03 47.81 68.92
CA VAL A 3 -37.58 48.09 67.53
C VAL A 3 -36.07 47.89 67.35
N LYS A 4 -35.26 48.42 68.28
CA LYS A 4 -33.79 48.26 68.27
C LYS A 4 -33.32 46.80 68.33
N ARG A 5 -34.12 45.89 68.92
CA ARG A 5 -33.78 44.46 69.04
C ARG A 5 -34.06 43.71 67.73
N ILE A 6 -35.07 44.15 66.97
CA ILE A 6 -35.43 43.60 65.64
C ILE A 6 -34.42 44.06 64.58
N GLU A 7 -34.04 45.34 64.57
CA GLU A 7 -33.04 45.89 63.65
C GLU A 7 -31.66 45.21 63.83
N ARG A 8 -31.25 44.97 65.08
CA ARG A 8 -30.00 44.27 65.40
C ARG A 8 -30.01 42.81 64.89
N LYS A 9 -31.13 42.09 65.07
CA LYS A 9 -31.31 40.73 64.51
C LYS A 9 -31.32 40.71 62.98
N ILE A 10 -31.91 41.71 62.33
CA ILE A 10 -31.91 41.83 60.85
C ILE A 10 -30.50 42.13 60.34
N ALA A 11 -29.75 43.02 61.01
CA ALA A 11 -28.37 43.33 60.67
C ALA A 11 -27.43 42.12 60.85
N GLU A 12 -27.59 41.35 61.93
CA GLU A 12 -26.85 40.11 62.16
C GLU A 12 -27.17 39.03 61.12
N ARG A 13 -28.45 38.85 60.76
CA ARG A 13 -28.87 37.92 59.69
C ARG A 13 -28.32 38.34 58.31
N ARG A 14 -28.30 39.65 58.00
CA ARG A 14 -27.70 40.19 56.77
C ARG A 14 -26.19 39.98 56.73
N LYS A 15 -25.48 40.20 57.86
CA LYS A 15 -24.03 39.93 57.98
C LYS A 15 -23.73 38.43 57.84
N LYS A 16 -24.54 37.54 58.44
CA LYS A 16 -24.41 36.08 58.31
C LYS A 16 -24.62 35.63 56.86
N LYS A 17 -25.70 36.06 56.21
CA LYS A 17 -25.96 35.75 54.78
C LYS A 17 -24.88 36.33 53.85
N ARG A 18 -24.34 37.52 54.13
CA ARG A 18 -23.22 38.10 53.37
C ARG A 18 -21.94 37.29 53.56
N ARG A 19 -21.63 36.84 54.78
CA ARG A 19 -20.50 35.96 55.07
C ARG A 19 -20.67 34.59 54.41
N GLU A 20 -21.86 33.99 54.47
CA GLU A 20 -22.16 32.71 53.78
C GLU A 20 -22.01 32.84 52.26
N ARG A 21 -22.49 33.93 51.66
CA ARG A 21 -22.28 34.23 50.23
C ARG A 21 -20.81 34.41 49.90
N LEU A 22 -20.07 35.20 50.69
CA LEU A 22 -18.64 35.40 50.51
C LEU A 22 -17.85 34.09 50.64
N VAL A 23 -18.11 33.28 51.68
CA VAL A 23 -17.48 31.97 51.86
C VAL A 23 -17.81 31.06 50.69
N ARG A 24 -19.07 31.01 50.25
CA ARG A 24 -19.50 30.20 49.10
C ARG A 24 -18.82 30.63 47.79
N THR A 25 -18.71 31.94 47.55
CA THR A 25 -17.97 32.50 46.41
C THR A 25 -16.48 32.17 46.49
N ILE A 26 -15.85 32.33 47.66
CA ILE A 26 -14.44 31.96 47.87
C ILE A 26 -14.23 30.47 47.65
N THR A 27 -15.13 29.60 48.13
CA THR A 27 -15.03 28.16 47.91
C THR A 27 -15.14 27.82 46.41
N TYR A 28 -16.07 28.43 45.67
CA TYR A 28 -16.18 28.20 44.23
C TYR A 28 -14.97 28.71 43.46
N ILE A 29 -14.44 29.88 43.83
CA ILE A 29 -13.20 30.42 43.24
C ILE A 29 -12.01 29.51 43.55
N SER A 30 -11.90 29.02 44.79
CA SER A 30 -10.81 28.11 45.19
C SER A 30 -10.90 26.77 44.47
N LEU A 31 -12.11 26.24 44.25
CA LEU A 31 -12.35 25.01 43.50
C LEU A 31 -12.01 25.21 42.02
N LEU A 32 -12.43 26.32 41.42
CA LEU A 32 -12.09 26.66 40.04
C LEU A 32 -10.58 26.83 39.87
N ALA A 33 -9.92 27.54 40.79
CA ALA A 33 -8.47 27.70 40.79
C ALA A 33 -7.74 26.36 40.91
N LEU A 34 -8.21 25.45 41.77
CA LEU A 34 -7.68 24.10 41.90
C LEU A 34 -7.82 23.31 40.58
N ILE A 35 -8.98 23.38 39.93
CA ILE A 35 -9.22 22.70 38.64
C ILE A 35 -8.28 23.25 37.57
N VAL A 36 -8.15 24.58 37.46
CA VAL A 36 -7.27 25.22 36.47
C VAL A 36 -5.81 24.87 36.73
N LEU A 37 -5.35 24.92 37.98
CA LEU A 37 -3.98 24.53 38.35
C LEU A 37 -3.72 23.06 38.08
N SER A 38 -4.68 22.19 38.37
CA SER A 38 -4.59 20.75 38.10
C SER A 38 -4.52 20.47 36.61
N ALA A 39 -5.35 21.15 35.80
CA ALA A 39 -5.32 21.06 34.35
C ALA A 39 -4.00 21.57 33.78
N ALA A 40 -3.47 22.68 34.30
CA ALA A 40 -2.17 23.23 33.88
C ALA A 40 -0.99 22.29 34.24
N ALA A 41 -1.02 21.69 35.42
CA ALA A 41 -0.03 20.71 35.85
C ALA A 41 -0.08 19.45 34.98
N LEU A 42 -1.29 18.94 34.72
CA LEU A 42 -1.50 17.79 33.83
C LEU A 42 -1.02 18.09 32.41
N PHE A 43 -1.35 19.27 31.88
CA PHE A 43 -0.89 19.70 30.57
C PHE A 43 0.64 19.73 30.47
N ARG A 44 1.32 20.27 31.49
CA ARG A 44 2.79 20.23 31.54
C ARG A 44 3.35 18.83 31.67
N PHE A 45 2.73 17.97 32.48
CA PHE A 45 3.15 16.59 32.64
C PHE A 45 3.05 15.80 31.32
N LEU A 46 1.92 15.94 30.61
CA LEU A 46 1.69 15.28 29.32
C LEU A 46 2.66 15.73 28.23
N ASN A 47 3.16 16.97 28.29
CA ASN A 47 4.17 17.51 27.37
C ASN A 47 5.62 17.32 27.86
N SER A 48 5.83 16.53 28.93
CA SER A 48 7.18 16.31 29.45
C SER A 48 8.00 15.35 28.57
N PRO A 49 9.35 15.39 28.65
CA PRO A 49 10.25 14.47 27.96
C PRO A 49 10.00 12.99 28.26
N PHE A 50 9.28 12.70 29.34
CA PHE A 50 8.87 11.34 29.67
C PHE A 50 8.06 10.69 28.54
N PHE A 51 7.29 11.47 27.77
CA PHE A 51 6.49 10.96 26.65
C PHE A 51 7.19 11.07 25.30
N HIS A 52 8.49 11.36 25.25
CA HIS A 52 9.22 11.36 23.99
C HIS A 52 9.33 9.95 23.41
N ILE A 53 9.27 9.85 22.08
CA ILE A 53 9.46 8.59 21.38
C ILE A 53 10.89 8.12 21.64
N ARG A 54 11.02 6.95 22.27
CA ARG A 54 12.30 6.33 22.60
C ARG A 54 12.89 5.58 21.42
N ASP A 55 12.03 4.87 20.67
CA ASP A 55 12.48 4.08 19.53
C ASP A 55 11.35 3.85 18.51
N VAL A 56 11.76 3.53 17.29
CA VAL A 56 10.91 3.09 16.18
C VAL A 56 11.45 1.78 15.65
N VAL A 57 10.67 0.71 15.75
CA VAL A 57 11.08 -0.63 15.34
C VAL A 57 10.34 -1.03 14.08
N PHE A 58 11.08 -1.43 13.05
CA PHE A 58 10.55 -1.87 11.77
C PHE A 58 10.44 -3.40 11.71
N TYR A 59 9.40 -3.89 11.04
CA TYR A 59 9.16 -5.31 10.82
C TYR A 59 8.74 -5.53 9.37
N GLY A 60 9.16 -6.65 8.78
CA GLY A 60 8.73 -7.08 7.45
C GLY A 60 9.47 -6.41 6.29
N ASN A 61 10.50 -5.61 6.57
CA ASN A 61 11.42 -5.08 5.58
C ASN A 61 12.46 -6.13 5.18
N GLN A 62 12.66 -6.31 3.88
CA GLN A 62 13.66 -7.18 3.27
C GLN A 62 14.55 -6.40 2.30
N HIS A 63 13.97 -5.46 1.54
CA HIS A 63 14.72 -4.63 0.59
C HIS A 63 15.38 -3.41 1.23
N TYR A 64 14.75 -2.82 2.26
CA TYR A 64 15.29 -1.67 2.97
C TYR A 64 15.79 -2.05 4.36
N SER A 65 16.93 -1.51 4.77
CA SER A 65 17.41 -1.64 6.14
C SER A 65 16.64 -0.74 7.12
N ASP A 66 16.62 -1.12 8.39
CA ASP A 66 16.03 -0.30 9.46
C ASP A 66 16.63 1.11 9.51
N GLN A 67 17.91 1.25 9.17
CA GLN A 67 18.58 2.55 9.15
C GLN A 67 18.08 3.44 8.00
N GLU A 68 17.90 2.88 6.81
CA GLU A 68 17.34 3.62 5.66
C GLU A 68 15.90 4.05 5.93
N LEU A 69 15.07 3.13 6.43
CA LEU A 69 13.68 3.41 6.79
C LEU A 69 13.60 4.50 7.86
N ARG A 70 14.49 4.48 8.86
CA ARG A 70 14.56 5.53 9.88
C ARG A 70 14.94 6.89 9.28
N ARG A 71 15.92 6.93 8.37
CA ARG A 71 16.34 8.17 7.68
C ARG A 71 15.19 8.76 6.84
N ILE A 72 14.45 7.91 6.13
CA ILE A 72 13.35 8.33 5.25
C ILE A 72 12.13 8.79 6.05
N SER A 73 11.82 8.09 7.14
CA SER A 73 10.65 8.39 7.96
C SER A 73 10.83 9.63 8.86
N GLY A 74 12.07 10.10 9.06
CA GLY A 74 12.40 11.38 9.68
C GLY A 74 12.78 11.30 11.16
N PRO A 75 13.14 12.43 11.81
CA PRO A 75 13.50 12.43 13.22
C PRO A 75 12.26 12.31 14.12
N PHE A 76 12.37 11.47 15.16
CA PHE A 76 11.29 11.20 16.11
C PHE A 76 11.67 11.41 17.57
N GLU A 77 12.97 11.42 17.91
CA GLU A 77 13.41 11.31 19.30
C GLU A 77 12.92 12.45 20.21
N ASP A 78 12.61 13.63 19.64
CA ASP A 78 12.11 14.79 20.39
C ASP A 78 10.59 14.96 20.31
N LYS A 79 9.88 14.05 19.64
CA LYS A 79 8.43 14.14 19.46
C LYS A 79 7.70 13.39 20.56
N ASN A 80 6.62 14.00 21.05
CA ASN A 80 5.75 13.39 22.06
C ASN A 80 4.91 12.26 21.44
N ILE A 81 5.09 11.02 21.90
CA ILE A 81 4.40 9.85 21.35
C ILE A 81 2.87 9.95 21.47
N LEU A 82 2.33 10.62 22.48
CA LEU A 82 0.88 10.75 22.64
C LEU A 82 0.28 11.63 21.53
N LEU A 83 0.96 12.72 21.20
CA LEU A 83 0.54 13.71 20.20
C LEU A 83 1.01 13.40 18.78
N PHE A 84 1.98 12.49 18.64
CA PHE A 84 2.58 12.16 17.35
C PHE A 84 1.56 11.56 16.37
N ASP A 85 1.55 12.08 15.14
CA ASP A 85 0.76 11.51 14.04
C ASP A 85 1.59 10.40 13.36
N LEU A 86 1.05 9.18 13.39
CA LEU A 86 1.69 8.02 12.76
C LEU A 86 1.78 8.16 11.23
N ASN A 87 0.98 9.03 10.62
CA ASN A 87 1.08 9.32 9.18
C ASN A 87 2.38 10.03 8.81
N ASP A 88 3.04 10.70 9.75
CA ASP A 88 4.39 11.28 9.53
C ASP A 88 5.40 10.18 9.19
N ILE A 89 5.21 8.97 9.71
CA ILE A 89 6.04 7.79 9.38
C ILE A 89 5.50 7.09 8.13
N ARG A 90 4.18 6.88 8.05
CA ARG A 90 3.59 6.07 6.97
C ARG A 90 3.76 6.71 5.60
N LYS A 91 3.51 8.02 5.48
CA LYS A 91 3.47 8.71 4.17
C LYS A 91 4.81 8.69 3.43
N PRO A 92 5.97 9.01 4.07
CA PRO A 92 7.27 8.90 3.39
C PRO A 92 7.60 7.48 2.95
N LEU A 93 7.31 6.48 3.81
CA LEU A 93 7.59 5.08 3.51
C LEU A 93 6.73 4.55 2.37
N LEU A 94 5.45 4.93 2.29
CA LEU A 94 4.56 4.54 1.20
C LEU A 94 4.97 5.10 -0.18
N LYS A 95 5.89 6.07 -0.22
CA LYS A 95 6.46 6.56 -1.49
C LYS A 95 7.55 5.64 -2.03
N LEU A 96 8.08 4.73 -1.22
CA LEU A 96 9.14 3.82 -1.63
C LEU A 96 8.59 2.79 -2.62
N PRO A 97 9.27 2.57 -3.77
CA PRO A 97 8.77 1.69 -4.84
C PRO A 97 8.41 0.29 -4.36
N TRP A 98 9.24 -0.30 -3.50
CA TRP A 98 9.08 -1.65 -2.98
C TRP A 98 8.02 -1.81 -1.88
N ILE A 99 7.49 -0.72 -1.31
CA ILE A 99 6.53 -0.80 -0.20
C ILE A 99 5.09 -0.82 -0.75
N LYS A 100 4.33 -1.84 -0.35
CA LYS A 100 2.89 -1.98 -0.67
C LYS A 100 2.04 -1.29 0.37
N GLU A 101 2.27 -1.62 1.64
CA GLU A 101 1.48 -1.18 2.78
C GLU A 101 2.39 -0.88 3.99
N VAL A 102 1.98 0.11 4.78
CA VAL A 102 2.67 0.47 6.03
C VAL A 102 1.64 0.58 7.16
N GLY A 103 1.72 -0.35 8.11
CA GLY A 103 1.07 -0.26 9.41
C GLY A 103 1.97 0.45 10.41
N ALA A 104 1.39 1.23 11.32
CA ALA A 104 2.14 1.77 12.45
C ALA A 104 1.25 1.83 13.69
N GLU A 105 1.83 1.57 14.86
CA GLU A 105 1.11 1.65 16.13
C GLU A 105 2.03 2.13 17.26
N LYS A 106 1.41 2.76 18.26
CA LYS A 106 2.09 3.20 19.48
C LYS A 106 2.10 2.03 20.46
N ALA A 107 3.29 1.62 20.90
CA ALA A 107 3.49 0.53 21.83
C ALA A 107 3.95 1.03 23.22
N ARG A 108 3.99 0.11 24.18
CA ARG A 108 4.52 0.39 25.53
C ARG A 108 6.00 0.78 25.48
N GLY A 109 6.45 1.53 26.47
CA GLY A 109 7.85 1.96 26.56
C GLY A 109 8.24 3.09 25.60
N MET A 110 7.24 3.86 25.14
CA MET A 110 7.42 4.99 24.22
C MET A 110 8.01 4.55 22.86
N ILE A 111 7.62 3.36 22.40
CA ILE A 111 8.09 2.76 21.15
C ILE A 111 6.99 2.87 20.10
N ILE A 112 7.35 3.16 18.85
CA ILE A 112 6.46 2.99 17.70
C ILE A 112 6.86 1.71 16.97
N LYS A 113 5.89 0.82 16.72
CA LYS A 113 6.10 -0.35 15.87
C LYS A 113 5.60 -0.02 14.47
N VAL A 114 6.41 -0.32 13.46
CA VAL A 114 6.10 -0.09 12.05
C VAL A 114 6.14 -1.44 11.33
N TYR A 115 5.02 -1.83 10.74
CA TYR A 115 4.88 -3.07 10.00
C TYR A 115 4.86 -2.75 8.51
N ILE A 116 5.82 -3.29 7.77
CA ILE A 116 5.98 -3.06 6.34
C ILE A 116 5.57 -4.33 5.62
N ARG A 117 4.76 -4.16 4.57
CA ARG A 117 4.50 -5.20 3.59
C ARG A 117 5.11 -4.76 2.26
N GLU A 118 6.10 -5.49 1.81
CA GLU A 118 6.75 -5.25 0.53
C GLU A 118 5.92 -5.81 -0.64
N ARG A 119 6.16 -5.25 -1.82
CA ARG A 119 5.59 -5.70 -3.08
C ARG A 119 6.34 -6.94 -3.54
N VAL A 120 5.61 -7.83 -4.21
CA VAL A 120 6.17 -9.03 -4.81
C VAL A 120 6.33 -8.76 -6.31
N PRO A 121 7.53 -8.91 -6.87
CA PRO A 121 7.73 -8.77 -8.30
C PRO A 121 6.99 -9.89 -9.05
N LEU A 122 6.41 -9.55 -10.20
CA LEU A 122 5.58 -10.43 -11.00
C LEU A 122 6.11 -10.61 -12.42
N ALA A 123 6.65 -9.54 -13.00
CA ALA A 123 7.08 -9.50 -14.39
C ALA A 123 8.26 -8.56 -14.59
N VAL A 124 9.03 -8.82 -15.65
CA VAL A 124 10.07 -7.93 -16.16
C VAL A 124 9.60 -7.41 -17.51
N LEU A 125 9.44 -6.09 -17.61
CA LEU A 125 9.09 -5.41 -18.83
C LEU A 125 10.36 -4.90 -19.51
N ARG A 126 10.61 -5.37 -20.72
CA ARG A 126 11.76 -5.02 -21.54
C ARG A 126 11.37 -3.93 -22.52
N GLY A 127 11.92 -2.73 -22.31
CA GLY A 127 11.95 -1.67 -23.32
C GLY A 127 13.18 -1.78 -24.23
N GLU A 128 13.45 -0.72 -24.99
CA GLU A 128 14.56 -0.69 -25.94
C GLU A 128 15.94 -0.77 -25.24
N ASN A 129 16.11 -0.03 -24.15
CA ASN A 129 17.39 0.15 -23.46
C ASN A 129 17.37 -0.26 -21.97
N TYR A 130 16.20 -0.51 -21.40
CA TYR A 130 16.01 -0.75 -19.97
C TYR A 130 15.05 -1.90 -19.71
N TYR A 131 15.22 -2.50 -18.54
CA TYR A 131 14.37 -3.53 -17.95
C TYR A 131 13.69 -2.95 -16.71
N TYR A 132 12.37 -3.07 -16.65
CA TYR A 132 11.53 -2.58 -15.56
C TYR A 132 10.95 -3.75 -14.78
N LEU A 133 11.29 -3.85 -13.50
CA LEU A 133 10.71 -4.87 -12.63
C LEU A 133 9.33 -4.40 -12.15
N LEU A 134 8.29 -5.18 -12.42
CA LEU A 134 6.90 -4.80 -12.14
C LEU A 134 6.25 -5.69 -11.09
N ASP A 135 5.36 -5.11 -10.29
CA ASP A 135 4.43 -5.85 -9.43
C ASP A 135 3.06 -6.11 -10.08
N GLU A 136 2.17 -6.78 -9.35
CA GLU A 136 0.77 -7.04 -9.75
C GLU A 136 -0.04 -5.78 -10.14
N SER A 137 0.34 -4.60 -9.61
CA SER A 137 -0.33 -3.33 -9.85
C SER A 137 0.28 -2.56 -11.02
N ARG A 138 1.27 -3.14 -11.72
CA ARG A 138 2.10 -2.51 -12.77
C ARG A 138 3.00 -1.39 -12.23
N ARG A 139 3.30 -1.40 -10.93
CA ARG A 139 4.24 -0.44 -10.34
C ARG A 139 5.66 -0.88 -10.66
N VAL A 140 6.47 0.06 -11.14
CA VAL A 140 7.90 -0.14 -11.37
C VAL A 140 8.61 -0.16 -10.01
N LEU A 141 9.20 -1.29 -9.67
CA LEU A 141 9.98 -1.49 -8.44
C LEU A 141 11.42 -1.04 -8.66
N GLU A 142 12.00 -1.45 -9.80
CA GLU A 142 13.39 -1.17 -10.17
C GLU A 142 13.53 -0.98 -11.69
N VAL A 143 14.58 -0.25 -12.06
CA VAL A 143 14.98 -0.02 -13.44
C VAL A 143 16.44 -0.44 -13.59
N SER A 144 16.72 -1.26 -14.60
CA SER A 144 18.06 -1.79 -14.87
C SER A 144 18.43 -1.60 -16.34
N SER A 145 19.68 -1.25 -16.62
CA SER A 145 20.22 -1.24 -18.00
C SER A 145 20.71 -2.63 -18.44
N THR A 146 20.80 -3.58 -17.51
CA THR A 146 21.13 -4.98 -17.78
C THR A 146 19.91 -5.87 -17.58
N GLU A 147 19.90 -7.00 -18.27
CA GLU A 147 18.82 -7.97 -18.15
C GLU A 147 18.66 -8.43 -16.70
N ILE A 148 17.40 -8.48 -16.26
CA ILE A 148 17.03 -8.96 -14.93
C ILE A 148 16.73 -10.45 -15.09
N ASP A 149 17.69 -11.29 -14.70
CA ASP A 149 17.53 -12.74 -14.70
C ASP A 149 16.71 -13.16 -13.47
N ALA A 150 15.41 -13.36 -13.67
CA ALA A 150 14.47 -13.76 -12.65
C ALA A 150 13.45 -14.73 -13.25
N ASP A 151 12.96 -15.67 -12.43
CA ASP A 151 11.88 -16.61 -12.77
C ASP A 151 10.52 -15.90 -12.76
N LEU A 152 10.39 -14.88 -13.61
CA LEU A 152 9.26 -13.97 -13.74
C LEU A 152 8.80 -13.92 -15.20
N LEU A 153 7.59 -13.43 -15.44
CA LEU A 153 7.10 -13.23 -16.81
C LEU A 153 7.94 -12.14 -17.50
N ALA A 154 8.61 -12.50 -18.59
CA ALA A 154 9.22 -11.52 -19.48
C ALA A 154 8.16 -10.91 -20.42
N ILE A 155 8.08 -9.59 -20.48
CA ILE A 155 7.18 -8.84 -21.37
C ILE A 155 8.04 -8.00 -22.31
N ARG A 156 7.84 -8.14 -23.61
CA ARG A 156 8.51 -7.34 -24.65
C ARG A 156 7.52 -6.32 -25.20
N SER A 157 7.95 -5.08 -25.30
CA SER A 157 7.08 -3.99 -25.76
C SER A 157 7.84 -3.08 -26.70
N ASP A 158 7.25 -2.80 -27.86
CA ASP A 158 7.83 -1.91 -28.88
C ASP A 158 7.50 -0.42 -28.61
N GLU A 159 6.61 -0.13 -27.65
CA GLU A 159 5.97 1.18 -27.45
C GLU A 159 6.16 1.69 -26.02
N GLU A 160 7.40 1.95 -25.55
CA GLU A 160 7.57 2.33 -24.14
C GLU A 160 8.44 3.54 -23.80
N PRO A 161 7.92 4.43 -22.92
CA PRO A 161 8.66 5.56 -22.38
C PRO A 161 9.66 5.13 -21.30
N GLY A 162 10.56 6.04 -20.94
CA GLY A 162 11.44 5.89 -19.77
C GLY A 162 10.65 6.03 -18.47
N TYR A 163 10.38 4.92 -17.79
CA TYR A 163 9.78 4.92 -16.45
C TYR A 163 10.83 5.02 -15.35
N GLU A 164 10.46 5.57 -14.21
CA GLU A 164 11.27 5.59 -13.00
C GLU A 164 10.72 4.65 -11.91
N PRO A 165 11.54 4.22 -10.93
CA PRO A 165 11.04 3.47 -9.79
C PRO A 165 9.90 4.23 -9.07
N GLY A 166 8.76 3.56 -8.89
CA GLY A 166 7.55 4.13 -8.31
C GLY A 166 6.51 4.58 -9.33
N ASP A 167 6.83 4.61 -10.62
CA ASP A 167 5.84 4.85 -11.67
C ASP A 167 4.87 3.67 -11.81
N VAL A 168 3.74 3.92 -12.47
CA VAL A 168 2.75 2.89 -12.82
C VAL A 168 2.63 2.83 -14.33
N VAL A 169 2.89 1.65 -14.90
CA VAL A 169 2.76 1.44 -16.36
C VAL A 169 1.29 1.53 -16.77
N VAL A 170 0.99 2.45 -17.68
CA VAL A 170 -0.39 2.79 -18.08
C VAL A 170 -0.87 2.00 -19.31
N SER A 171 0.04 1.31 -20.01
CA SER A 171 -0.27 0.50 -21.19
C SER A 171 -1.40 -0.49 -20.93
N LYS A 172 -2.44 -0.45 -21.78
CA LYS A 172 -3.57 -1.40 -21.70
C LYS A 172 -3.11 -2.82 -21.98
N GLY A 173 -2.20 -3.01 -22.94
CA GLY A 173 -1.64 -4.33 -23.26
C GLY A 173 -0.92 -4.94 -22.04
N VAL A 174 -0.09 -4.16 -21.35
CA VAL A 174 0.60 -4.61 -20.12
C VAL A 174 -0.41 -4.91 -19.01
N LYS A 175 -1.45 -4.08 -18.85
CA LYS A 175 -2.52 -4.31 -17.86
C LYS A 175 -3.23 -5.64 -18.08
N ASP A 176 -3.77 -5.83 -19.28
CA ASP A 176 -4.53 -7.03 -19.59
C ASP A 176 -3.61 -8.27 -19.52
N CYS A 177 -2.36 -8.16 -19.97
CA CYS A 177 -1.34 -9.20 -19.85
C CYS A 177 -1.10 -9.61 -18.39
N LEU A 178 -0.90 -8.66 -17.46
CA LEU A 178 -0.67 -9.01 -16.05
C LEU A 178 -1.93 -9.52 -15.35
N GLU A 179 -3.13 -9.02 -15.71
CA GLU A 179 -4.39 -9.51 -15.17
C GLU A 179 -4.64 -10.98 -15.58
N VAL A 180 -4.43 -11.31 -16.85
CA VAL A 180 -4.52 -12.69 -17.33
C VAL A 180 -3.46 -13.55 -16.67
N TRP A 181 -2.19 -13.11 -16.63
CA TRP A 181 -1.08 -13.88 -16.04
C TRP A 181 -1.34 -14.28 -14.59
N GLN A 182 -1.91 -13.39 -13.78
CA GLN A 182 -2.24 -13.69 -12.39
C GLN A 182 -3.27 -14.80 -12.24
N ALA A 183 -4.24 -14.86 -13.16
CA ALA A 183 -5.32 -15.84 -13.13
C ALA A 183 -4.94 -17.20 -13.77
N LEU A 184 -3.88 -17.25 -14.59
CA LEU A 184 -3.41 -18.51 -15.16
C LEU A 184 -2.90 -19.47 -14.07
N ASP A 185 -3.19 -20.75 -14.27
CA ASP A 185 -2.64 -21.82 -13.44
C ASP A 185 -1.13 -22.03 -13.70
N ASN A 186 -0.51 -22.82 -12.84
CA ASN A 186 0.92 -23.12 -12.93
C ASN A 186 1.27 -24.04 -14.12
N GLU A 187 0.30 -24.70 -14.74
CA GLU A 187 0.52 -25.56 -15.90
C GLU A 187 0.73 -24.69 -17.14
N LEU A 188 -0.21 -23.78 -17.43
CA LEU A 188 -0.09 -22.82 -18.53
C LEU A 188 1.09 -21.86 -18.36
N LYS A 189 1.36 -21.40 -17.13
CA LYS A 189 2.53 -20.54 -16.87
C LYS A 189 3.85 -21.19 -17.27
N LYS A 190 3.97 -22.51 -17.17
CA LYS A 190 5.17 -23.25 -17.58
C LYS A 190 5.29 -23.35 -19.09
N GLU A 191 4.18 -23.44 -19.80
CA GLU A 191 4.16 -23.47 -21.26
C GLU A 191 4.52 -22.11 -21.88
N ILE A 192 4.25 -21.01 -21.17
CA ILE A 192 4.56 -19.66 -21.65
C ILE A 192 6.06 -19.36 -21.48
N GLY A 193 6.67 -18.85 -22.55
CA GLY A 193 8.04 -18.34 -22.53
C GLY A 193 8.09 -16.85 -22.20
N PHE A 194 7.31 -16.03 -22.92
CA PHE A 194 7.25 -14.57 -22.73
C PHE A 194 5.94 -13.99 -23.28
N ALA A 195 5.69 -12.71 -23.01
CA ALA A 195 4.61 -11.94 -23.61
C ALA A 195 5.16 -10.88 -24.58
N GLU A 196 4.42 -10.59 -25.64
CA GLU A 196 4.65 -9.46 -26.55
C GLU A 196 3.49 -8.48 -26.47
N ILE A 197 3.79 -7.18 -26.36
CA ILE A 197 2.82 -6.09 -26.43
C ILE A 197 2.93 -5.42 -27.79
N ARG A 198 1.80 -5.31 -28.50
CA ARG A 198 1.71 -4.59 -29.80
C ARG A 198 0.41 -3.82 -29.88
N SER A 199 0.48 -2.51 -30.14
CA SER A 199 -0.69 -1.65 -30.37
C SER A 199 -1.80 -1.83 -29.31
N ASN A 200 -1.42 -1.78 -28.03
CA ASN A 200 -2.31 -1.98 -26.87
C ASN A 200 -3.00 -3.36 -26.77
N SER A 201 -2.51 -4.36 -27.51
CA SER A 201 -2.87 -5.77 -27.36
C SER A 201 -1.66 -6.56 -26.87
N PHE A 202 -1.90 -7.77 -26.36
CA PHE A 202 -0.82 -8.67 -25.98
C PHE A 202 -1.02 -10.06 -26.56
N PHE A 203 0.10 -10.76 -26.71
CA PHE A 203 0.18 -12.17 -27.04
C PHE A 203 1.11 -12.85 -26.02
N TYR A 204 0.75 -14.04 -25.56
CA TYR A 204 1.75 -14.93 -24.97
C TYR A 204 2.40 -15.74 -26.07
N VAL A 205 3.69 -15.97 -25.94
CA VAL A 205 4.44 -16.86 -26.81
C VAL A 205 4.87 -18.05 -25.97
N THR A 206 4.46 -19.26 -26.38
CA THR A 206 4.86 -20.49 -25.69
C THR A 206 6.35 -20.75 -25.87
N ARG A 207 6.91 -21.63 -25.06
CA ARG A 207 8.30 -22.11 -25.21
C ARG A 207 8.53 -22.83 -26.53
N GLU A 208 7.47 -23.38 -27.13
CA GLU A 208 7.48 -24.00 -28.45
C GLU A 208 7.28 -22.98 -29.59
N GLY A 209 7.04 -21.70 -29.26
CA GLY A 209 6.93 -20.60 -30.23
C GLY A 209 5.53 -20.30 -30.73
N ILE A 210 4.49 -20.91 -30.15
CA ILE A 210 3.08 -20.69 -30.52
C ILE A 210 2.61 -19.35 -29.96
N LYS A 211 2.03 -18.49 -30.80
CA LYS A 211 1.46 -17.20 -30.36
C LYS A 211 0.02 -17.39 -29.90
N ILE A 212 -0.28 -17.02 -28.66
CA ILE A 212 -1.60 -17.14 -28.04
C ILE A 212 -2.18 -15.76 -27.77
N LYS A 213 -3.36 -15.48 -28.33
CA LYS A 213 -4.14 -14.28 -28.05
C LYS A 213 -5.27 -14.60 -27.08
N PHE A 214 -5.22 -13.99 -25.90
CA PHE A 214 -6.25 -14.15 -24.86
C PHE A 214 -7.33 -13.07 -24.89
N GLY A 215 -7.06 -11.93 -25.51
CA GLY A 215 -7.91 -10.75 -25.37
C GLY A 215 -7.82 -10.17 -23.96
N ASP A 216 -8.96 -9.95 -23.30
CA ASP A 216 -9.02 -9.45 -21.93
C ASP A 216 -9.21 -10.56 -20.88
N ALA A 217 -9.25 -10.15 -19.61
CA ALA A 217 -9.43 -11.03 -18.46
C ALA A 217 -10.88 -11.52 -18.23
N ARG A 218 -11.80 -11.37 -19.20
CA ARG A 218 -13.15 -11.95 -19.11
C ARG A 218 -13.14 -13.43 -19.51
N ASP A 219 -14.03 -14.20 -18.90
CA ASP A 219 -14.26 -15.62 -19.18
C ASP A 219 -12.99 -16.48 -19.08
N LEU A 220 -12.03 -16.07 -18.23
CA LEU A 220 -10.70 -16.68 -18.16
C LEU A 220 -10.71 -18.17 -17.85
N THR A 221 -11.64 -18.63 -17.01
CA THR A 221 -11.80 -20.06 -16.71
C THR A 221 -12.07 -20.86 -17.99
N GLU A 222 -13.00 -20.40 -18.83
CA GLU A 222 -13.35 -21.08 -20.06
C GLU A 222 -12.24 -20.95 -21.12
N LYS A 223 -11.66 -19.75 -21.27
CA LYS A 223 -10.52 -19.54 -22.19
C LYS A 223 -9.33 -20.44 -21.85
N THR A 224 -9.00 -20.55 -20.57
CA THR A 224 -7.91 -21.40 -20.06
C THR A 224 -8.21 -22.88 -20.32
N ARG A 225 -9.45 -23.33 -20.05
CA ARG A 225 -9.88 -24.71 -20.31
C ARG A 225 -9.79 -25.07 -21.79
N VAL A 226 -10.28 -24.19 -22.67
CA VAL A 226 -10.22 -24.38 -24.12
C VAL A 226 -8.77 -24.39 -24.60
N LEU A 227 -7.96 -23.45 -24.15
CA LEU A 227 -6.55 -23.39 -24.53
C LEU A 227 -5.78 -24.67 -24.12
N LEU A 228 -5.97 -25.16 -22.90
CA LEU A 228 -5.33 -26.41 -22.45
C LEU A 228 -5.71 -27.60 -23.32
N ALA A 229 -6.99 -27.72 -23.69
CA ALA A 229 -7.45 -28.76 -24.59
C ALA A 229 -6.79 -28.66 -25.98
N LEU A 230 -6.69 -27.45 -26.54
CA LEU A 230 -6.05 -27.19 -27.83
C LEU A 230 -4.55 -27.48 -27.79
N LEU A 231 -3.82 -27.01 -26.78
CA LEU A 231 -2.39 -27.27 -26.64
C LEU A 231 -2.10 -28.76 -26.50
N LYS A 232 -2.93 -29.48 -25.73
CA LYS A 232 -2.81 -30.93 -25.61
C LYS A 232 -3.05 -31.63 -26.95
N GLU A 233 -4.10 -31.25 -27.68
CA GLU A 233 -4.41 -31.84 -28.98
C GLU A 233 -3.30 -31.60 -30.01
N ILE A 234 -2.78 -30.37 -30.08
CA ILE A 234 -1.67 -29.97 -30.96
C ILE A 234 -0.44 -30.83 -30.67
N LYS A 235 -0.12 -31.02 -29.39
CA LYS A 235 1.01 -31.84 -28.93
C LYS A 235 0.82 -33.33 -29.23
N ASP A 236 -0.36 -33.87 -28.93
CA ASP A 236 -0.69 -35.29 -29.16
C ASP A 236 -0.68 -35.64 -30.66
N GLN A 237 -1.04 -34.69 -31.52
CA GLN A 237 -1.06 -34.86 -32.98
C GLN A 237 0.23 -34.42 -33.69
N GLY A 238 1.17 -33.79 -32.97
CA GLY A 238 2.40 -33.26 -33.54
C GLY A 238 2.18 -32.18 -34.60
N GLN A 239 1.14 -31.35 -34.43
CA GLN A 239 0.82 -30.28 -35.37
C GLN A 239 1.78 -29.09 -35.22
N ASP A 240 2.22 -28.52 -36.34
CA ASP A 240 3.00 -27.28 -36.34
C ASP A 240 2.03 -26.08 -36.43
N VAL A 241 1.78 -25.44 -35.28
CA VAL A 241 0.83 -24.34 -35.13
C VAL A 241 1.58 -23.03 -34.93
N GLU A 242 1.22 -22.01 -35.70
CA GLU A 242 1.78 -20.67 -35.57
C GLU A 242 1.05 -19.87 -34.48
N TYR A 243 -0.28 -20.02 -34.42
CA TYR A 243 -1.13 -19.07 -33.71
C TYR A 243 -2.42 -19.70 -33.17
N ILE A 244 -2.82 -19.27 -31.98
CA ILE A 244 -4.08 -19.63 -31.32
C ILE A 244 -4.77 -18.35 -30.83
N ASP A 245 -6.00 -18.08 -31.29
CA ASP A 245 -6.88 -17.05 -30.73
C ASP A 245 -7.92 -17.71 -29.82
N VAL A 246 -7.86 -17.40 -28.52
CA VAL A 246 -8.88 -17.80 -27.52
C VAL A 246 -9.59 -16.57 -26.94
N SER A 247 -9.54 -15.43 -27.63
CA SER A 247 -10.24 -14.22 -27.15
C SER A 247 -11.76 -14.39 -27.06
N VAL A 248 -12.32 -15.30 -27.85
CA VAL A 248 -13.69 -15.80 -27.76
C VAL A 248 -13.63 -17.32 -27.61
N TYR A 249 -13.86 -17.83 -26.39
CA TYR A 249 -13.66 -19.26 -26.08
C TYR A 249 -14.61 -20.19 -26.86
N ASP A 250 -15.78 -19.71 -27.27
CA ASP A 250 -16.75 -20.46 -28.08
C ASP A 250 -16.28 -20.69 -29.53
N TYR A 251 -15.38 -19.85 -30.03
CA TYR A 251 -14.90 -19.87 -31.41
C TYR A 251 -13.38 -19.68 -31.46
N PRO A 252 -12.59 -20.62 -30.90
CA PRO A 252 -11.15 -20.51 -30.93
C PRO A 252 -10.64 -20.68 -32.36
N VAL A 253 -9.62 -19.92 -32.73
CA VAL A 253 -8.99 -19.98 -34.06
C VAL A 253 -7.60 -20.56 -33.91
N VAL A 254 -7.31 -21.65 -34.60
CA VAL A 254 -5.96 -22.24 -34.67
C VAL A 254 -5.44 -22.06 -36.09
N LYS A 255 -4.27 -21.43 -36.24
CA LYS A 255 -3.62 -21.23 -37.53
C LYS A 255 -2.38 -22.13 -37.64
N PRO A 256 -2.36 -23.09 -38.58
CA PRO A 256 -1.18 -23.89 -38.88
C PRO A 256 -0.04 -23.03 -39.44
N LYS A 257 1.19 -23.48 -39.27
CA LYS A 257 2.36 -22.83 -39.84
C LYS A 257 2.44 -23.15 -41.34
N GLY A 258 2.36 -22.13 -42.19
CA GLY A 258 2.52 -22.27 -43.64
C GLY A 258 1.24 -22.13 -44.49
N GLU A 259 0.09 -21.81 -43.89
CA GLU A 259 -1.07 -21.34 -44.67
C GLU A 259 -0.99 -19.82 -44.86
N GLU A 260 -0.47 -19.38 -46.01
CA GLU A 260 -0.70 -18.04 -46.54
C GLU A 260 -2.18 -17.95 -46.95
N GLY A 261 -2.94 -17.09 -46.28
CA GLY A 261 -4.29 -16.68 -46.67
C GLY A 261 -4.27 -15.26 -47.20
#